data_AF-A0A414Z7Z0-F1
#
_entry.id   AF-A0A414Z7Z0-F1
#
_cell.length_a   1.000
_cell.length_b   1.000
_cell.length_c   1.000
_cell.angle_alpha   90.00
_cell.angle_beta   90.00
_cell.angle_gamma   90.00
#
_symmetry.space_group_name_H-M   'P 1'
#
loop_
_entity.id
_entity.type
_entity.pdbx_description
1 polymer ?
#
loop_
_entity_poly.entity_id
_entity_poly.type
_entity_poly.pdbx_seq_one_letter_code
_entity_poly.pdbx_strand_id
1 'polypeptide(L)'
;MVYYKKECQQLTKYHAEIVVVDSYDDRGIPLFAIRTIVKAIGMKSGRNSYWGVTFDEPLSDGSNAVAYSFVLAYSTSHTTNDERLKAYHPSWTLTSEDENILIERKHLALKAIDELID
;
A
#
# COMPACT_ATOMS: atom_id res chain seq x y z
N MET A 1 15.22 -11.25 14.11
CA MET A 1 15.39 -9.87 13.57
C MET A 1 14.05 -9.15 13.61
N VAL A 2 14.04 -7.82 13.71
CA VAL A 2 12.81 -7.00 13.70
C VAL A 2 12.81 -6.13 12.44
N TYR A 3 11.79 -6.27 11.60
CA TYR A 3 11.67 -5.57 10.34
C TYR A 3 10.55 -4.53 10.39
N TYR A 4 10.80 -3.36 9.77
CA TYR A 4 9.82 -2.30 9.49
C TYR A 4 9.12 -1.66 10.69
N LYS A 5 9.62 -1.90 11.91
CA LYS A 5 9.00 -1.37 13.13
C LYS A 5 8.99 0.16 13.15
N LYS A 6 10.12 0.79 12.81
CA LYS A 6 10.25 2.26 12.88
C LYS A 6 9.39 2.92 11.82
N GLU A 7 9.38 2.35 10.63
CA GLU A 7 8.62 2.80 9.48
C GLU A 7 7.11 2.76 9.79
N CYS A 8 6.58 1.63 10.29
CA CYS A 8 5.17 1.53 10.66
C CYS A 8 4.80 2.52 11.78
N GLN A 9 5.67 2.69 12.78
CA GLN A 9 5.46 3.65 13.87
C GLN A 9 5.44 5.10 13.37
N GLN A 10 6.30 5.44 12.41
CA GLN A 10 6.33 6.75 11.78
C GLN A 10 5.06 7.00 10.98
N LEU A 11 4.66 6.07 10.12
CA LEU A 11 3.43 6.21 9.34
C LEU A 11 2.20 6.38 10.25
N THR A 12 2.13 5.63 11.35
CA THR A 12 1.05 5.78 12.34
C THR A 12 1.05 7.15 13.00
N LYS A 13 2.23 7.69 13.35
CA LYS A 13 2.35 9.01 13.97
C LYS A 13 1.77 10.12 13.10
N TYR A 14 1.90 9.98 11.77
CA TYR A 14 1.43 10.97 10.81
C TYR A 14 0.02 10.67 10.27
N HIS A 15 -0.65 9.62 10.76
CA HIS A 15 -1.91 9.14 10.15
C HIS A 15 -1.79 9.01 8.63
N ALA A 16 -0.64 8.47 8.19
CA ALA A 16 -0.29 8.44 6.78
C ALA A 16 -1.34 7.69 5.96
N GLU A 17 -1.59 8.19 4.76
CA GLU A 17 -2.41 7.51 3.78
C GLU A 17 -1.54 6.58 2.97
N ILE A 18 -2.03 5.38 2.69
CA ILE A 18 -1.28 4.34 2.00
C ILE A 18 -2.02 3.82 0.80
N VAL A 19 -1.27 3.44 -0.22
CA VAL A 19 -1.76 2.65 -1.36
C VAL A 19 -1.38 1.20 -1.17
N VAL A 20 -2.37 0.32 -1.29
CA VAL A 20 -2.22 -1.14 -1.28
C VAL A 20 -3.01 -1.75 -2.44
N VAL A 21 -2.70 -2.99 -2.80
CA VAL A 21 -3.59 -3.78 -3.66
C VAL A 21 -4.75 -4.27 -2.82
N ASP A 22 -5.97 -3.94 -3.24
CA ASP A 22 -7.20 -4.42 -2.62
C ASP A 22 -7.61 -5.76 -3.24
N SER A 23 -7.69 -5.79 -4.56
CA SER A 23 -8.13 -6.95 -5.33
C SER A 23 -7.57 -6.90 -6.75
N TYR A 24 -8.03 -7.82 -7.59
CA TYR A 24 -7.72 -7.85 -9.01
C TYR A 24 -9.05 -7.92 -9.76
N ASP A 25 -9.15 -7.24 -10.90
CA ASP A 25 -10.32 -7.36 -11.76
C ASP A 25 -10.34 -8.71 -12.51
N ASP A 26 -11.38 -8.96 -13.30
CA ASP A 26 -11.57 -10.20 -14.05
C ASP A 26 -10.43 -10.51 -15.06
N ARG A 27 -9.62 -9.51 -15.40
CA ARG A 27 -8.45 -9.66 -16.28
C ARG A 27 -7.15 -9.84 -15.50
N GLY A 28 -7.21 -9.89 -14.17
CA GLY A 28 -6.04 -9.96 -13.31
C GLY A 28 -5.28 -8.64 -13.22
N ILE A 29 -5.92 -7.50 -13.49
CA ILE A 29 -5.27 -6.20 -13.31
C ILE A 29 -5.50 -5.74 -11.86
N PRO A 30 -4.44 -5.37 -11.13
CA PRO A 30 -4.55 -4.84 -9.77
C PRO A 30 -5.55 -3.68 -9.65
N LEU A 31 -6.36 -3.73 -8.60
CA LEU A 31 -7.19 -2.63 -8.11
C LEU A 31 -6.56 -2.13 -6.82
N PHE A 32 -6.29 -0.82 -6.75
CA PHE A 32 -5.64 -0.21 -5.60
C PHE A 32 -6.67 0.44 -4.68
N ALA A 33 -6.42 0.34 -3.39
CA ALA A 33 -7.15 1.06 -2.36
C ALA A 33 -6.23 2.05 -1.65
N ILE A 34 -6.80 3.21 -1.30
CA ILE A 34 -6.19 4.19 -0.41
C ILE A 34 -6.82 4.05 0.97
N ARG A 35 -5.99 4.06 2.00
CA ARG A 35 -6.42 3.85 3.38
C ARG A 35 -5.63 4.72 4.36
N THR A 36 -6.28 5.17 5.43
CA THR A 36 -5.63 5.96 6.47
C THR A 36 -5.10 5.04 7.57
N ILE A 37 -3.82 5.15 7.90
CA ILE A 37 -3.24 4.32 8.96
C ILE A 37 -3.77 4.73 10.33
N VAL A 38 -4.21 3.71 11.07
CA VAL A 38 -4.70 3.83 12.44
C VAL A 38 -3.65 3.37 13.46
N LYS A 39 -2.94 2.26 13.19
CA LYS A 39 -2.01 1.68 14.18
C LYS A 39 -0.91 0.82 13.56
N ALA A 40 0.28 0.89 14.13
CA ALA A 40 1.36 -0.06 13.86
C ALA A 40 1.16 -1.37 14.62
N ILE A 41 1.25 -2.50 13.92
CA ILE A 41 1.11 -3.84 14.49
C ILE A 41 2.36 -4.69 14.23
N GLY A 42 2.72 -5.49 15.23
CA GLY A 42 3.83 -6.45 15.13
C GLY A 42 3.29 -7.87 15.01
N MET A 43 3.81 -8.61 14.03
CA MET A 43 3.46 -10.02 13.78
C MET A 43 4.70 -10.88 13.95
N LYS A 44 4.56 -12.04 14.60
CA LYS A 44 5.66 -12.99 14.80
C LYS A 44 5.74 -13.95 13.63
N SER A 45 6.94 -14.11 13.05
CA SER A 45 7.22 -15.11 12.01
C SER A 45 8.48 -15.89 12.38
N GLY A 46 8.28 -17.01 13.07
CA GLY A 46 9.37 -17.81 13.63
C GLY A 46 10.34 -16.98 14.48
N ARG A 47 11.63 -16.99 14.14
CA ARG A 47 12.67 -16.21 14.83
C ARG A 47 12.61 -14.70 14.52
N ASN A 48 11.85 -14.29 13.51
CA ASN A 48 11.70 -12.91 13.08
C ASN A 48 10.41 -12.29 13.59
N SER A 49 10.36 -10.96 13.56
CA SER A 49 9.17 -10.17 13.78
C SER A 49 9.05 -9.17 12.64
N TYR A 50 7.90 -9.16 11.98
CA TYR A 50 7.58 -8.23 10.90
C TYR A 50 6.52 -7.26 11.39
N TRP A 51 6.61 -6.03 10.93
CA TRP A 51 5.63 -5.01 11.25
C TRP A 51 4.77 -4.67 10.04
N GLY A 52 3.55 -4.29 10.35
CA GLY A 52 2.55 -3.82 9.43
C GLY A 52 1.73 -2.71 10.07
N VAL A 53 0.66 -2.35 9.39
CA VAL A 53 -0.24 -1.28 9.80
C VAL A 53 -1.68 -1.75 9.66
N THR A 54 -2.52 -1.34 10.60
CA THR A 54 -3.98 -1.38 10.46
C THR A 54 -4.47 -0.04 9.96
N PHE A 55 -5.63 -0.05 9.30
CA PHE A 55 -6.22 1.14 8.72
C PHE A 55 -7.71 1.25 9.05
N ASP A 56 -8.28 2.40 8.71
CA ASP A 56 -9.62 2.89 9.04
C ASP A 56 -10.75 2.03 8.47
N GLU A 57 -10.67 1.65 7.19
CA GLU A 57 -11.71 0.89 6.50
C GLU A 57 -11.19 -0.45 5.96
N PRO A 58 -11.92 -1.56 6.10
CA PRO A 58 -11.47 -2.84 5.56
C PRO A 58 -11.31 -2.81 4.03
N LEU A 59 -10.47 -3.69 3.52
CA LEU A 59 -10.39 -4.05 2.11
C LEU A 59 -11.59 -4.91 1.72
N SER A 60 -11.73 -5.18 0.43
CA SER A 60 -12.82 -5.98 -0.15
C SER A 60 -12.92 -7.40 0.41
N ASP A 61 -11.80 -7.97 0.89
CA ASP A 61 -11.73 -9.28 1.55
C ASP A 61 -12.04 -9.23 3.06
N GLY A 62 -12.34 -8.05 3.60
CA GLY A 62 -12.60 -7.82 5.02
C GLY A 62 -11.34 -7.62 5.87
N SER A 63 -10.13 -7.71 5.29
CA SER A 63 -8.89 -7.44 5.99
C SER A 63 -8.74 -5.95 6.27
N ASN A 64 -8.33 -5.59 7.48
CA ASN A 64 -8.08 -4.21 7.88
C ASN A 64 -6.60 -3.96 8.24
N ALA A 65 -5.72 -4.86 7.80
CA ALA A 65 -4.30 -4.78 8.12
C ALA A 65 -3.44 -5.29 6.96
N VAL A 66 -2.24 -4.72 6.85
CA VAL A 66 -1.27 -5.11 5.83
C VAL A 66 0.15 -5.10 6.41
N ALA A 67 0.99 -6.06 6.01
CA ALA A 67 2.42 -5.99 6.32
C ALA A 67 3.08 -4.85 5.52
N TYR A 68 4.08 -4.18 6.11
CA TYR A 68 4.71 -3.00 5.51
C TYR A 68 5.28 -3.25 4.11
N SER A 69 5.70 -4.48 3.81
CA SER A 69 6.21 -4.87 2.50
C SER A 69 5.19 -4.74 1.36
N PHE A 70 3.89 -4.75 1.67
CA PHE A 70 2.81 -4.61 0.69
C PHE A 70 2.22 -3.20 0.63
N VAL A 71 2.72 -2.27 1.45
CA VAL A 71 2.47 -0.84 1.24
C VAL A 71 3.26 -0.40 0.00
N LEU A 72 2.55 0.00 -1.05
CA LEU A 72 3.10 0.34 -2.36
C LEU A 72 3.44 1.83 -2.48
N ALA A 73 2.63 2.68 -1.88
CA ALA A 73 2.95 4.10 -1.74
C ALA A 73 2.38 4.59 -0.42
N TYR A 74 2.91 5.70 0.08
CA TYR A 74 2.32 6.39 1.20
C TYR A 74 2.56 7.89 1.12
N SER A 75 1.62 8.66 1.64
CA SER A 75 1.74 10.09 1.84
C SER A 75 1.69 10.40 3.33
N THR A 76 2.56 11.32 3.74
CA THR A 76 2.57 11.95 5.06
C THR A 76 2.43 13.44 4.85
N SER A 77 2.15 14.21 5.91
CA SER A 77 2.10 15.68 5.88
C SER A 77 3.36 16.39 5.35
N HIS A 78 4.43 15.66 5.04
CA HIS A 78 5.72 16.22 4.62
C HIS A 78 6.31 15.58 3.35
N THR A 79 5.88 14.37 2.99
CA THR A 79 6.50 13.62 1.89
C THR A 79 5.61 12.49 1.41
N THR A 80 5.62 12.27 0.09
CA THR A 80 5.12 11.06 -0.56
C THR A 80 6.28 10.13 -0.89
N ASN A 81 6.13 8.84 -0.60
CA ASN A 81 6.98 7.79 -1.13
C ASN A 81 6.17 6.93 -2.11
N ASP A 82 6.61 6.88 -3.36
CA ASP A 82 5.89 6.22 -4.47
C ASP A 82 6.72 5.16 -5.21
N GLU A 83 7.95 4.90 -4.75
CA GLU A 83 8.93 4.09 -5.49
C GLU A 83 8.42 2.67 -5.74
N ARG A 84 7.80 2.05 -4.73
CA ARG A 84 7.29 0.68 -4.85
C ARG A 84 6.08 0.61 -5.77
N LEU A 85 5.17 1.59 -5.74
CA LEU A 85 4.02 1.61 -6.63
C LEU A 85 4.46 1.79 -8.07
N LYS A 86 5.39 2.71 -8.36
CA LYS A 86 5.95 2.88 -9.71
C LYS A 86 6.54 1.58 -10.26
N ALA A 87 7.31 0.87 -9.44
CA ALA A 87 7.93 -0.40 -9.78
C ALA A 87 6.97 -1.62 -9.70
N TYR A 88 5.77 -1.44 -9.17
CA TYR A 88 4.85 -2.54 -8.94
C TYR A 88 4.34 -3.13 -10.25
N HIS A 89 4.38 -4.45 -10.30
CA HIS A 89 3.83 -5.28 -11.35
C HIS A 89 3.38 -6.61 -10.72
N PRO A 90 2.23 -7.18 -11.14
CA PRO A 90 1.83 -8.52 -10.68
C PRO A 90 2.84 -9.59 -11.12
N SER A 91 2.76 -10.80 -10.55
CA SER A 91 3.73 -11.86 -10.88
C SER A 91 3.47 -12.56 -12.22
N TRP A 92 2.36 -12.26 -12.88
CA TRP A 92 1.97 -12.82 -14.18
C TRP A 92 2.08 -11.78 -15.29
N THR A 93 2.08 -12.25 -16.53
CA THR A 93 2.15 -11.40 -17.72
C THR A 93 0.79 -10.78 -18.02
N LEU A 94 0.78 -9.46 -18.22
CA LEU A 94 -0.37 -8.73 -18.73
C LEU A 94 -0.28 -8.56 -20.25
N THR A 95 -1.42 -8.36 -20.91
CA THR A 95 -1.42 -7.95 -22.33
C THR A 95 -0.94 -6.49 -22.43
N SER A 96 -0.47 -6.05 -23.60
CA SER A 96 -0.06 -4.65 -23.78
C SER A 96 -1.18 -3.65 -23.48
N GLU A 97 -2.44 -4.03 -23.68
CA GLU A 97 -3.60 -3.20 -23.32
C GLU A 97 -3.75 -3.13 -21.80
N ASP A 98 -3.70 -4.27 -21.12
CA ASP A 98 -3.86 -4.35 -19.66
C ASP A 98 -2.69 -3.68 -18.91
N GLU A 99 -1.48 -3.68 -19.50
CA GLU A 99 -0.33 -2.92 -19.00
C GLU A 99 -0.59 -1.41 -18.97
N ASN A 100 -1.18 -0.87 -20.04
CA ASN A 100 -1.54 0.55 -20.10
C ASN A 100 -2.57 0.92 -19.03
N ILE A 101 -3.53 0.02 -18.78
CA ILE A 101 -4.54 0.20 -17.73
C ILE A 101 -3.88 0.16 -16.35
N LEU A 102 -2.93 -0.76 -16.12
CA LEU A 102 -2.16 -0.79 -14.88
C LEU A 102 -1.37 0.51 -14.66
N ILE A 103 -0.71 1.02 -15.71
CA ILE A 103 0.01 2.31 -15.66
C ILE A 103 -0.94 3.44 -15.26
N GLU A 104 -2.11 3.51 -15.88
CA GLU A 104 -3.12 4.54 -15.57
C GLU A 104 -3.62 4.42 -14.11
N ARG A 105 -3.95 3.21 -13.64
CA ARG A 105 -4.39 3.00 -12.25
C ARG A 105 -3.33 3.38 -11.22
N LYS A 106 -2.05 3.06 -11.50
CA LYS A 106 -0.93 3.51 -10.66
C LYS A 106 -0.85 5.04 -10.62
N HIS A 107 -0.99 5.70 -11.77
CA HIS A 107 -0.97 7.16 -11.85
C HIS A 107 -2.13 7.80 -11.07
N LEU A 108 -3.35 7.26 -11.20
CA LEU A 108 -4.53 7.74 -10.47
C LEU A 108 -4.37 7.57 -8.95
N ALA A 109 -3.85 6.42 -8.50
CA ALA A 109 -3.61 6.17 -7.08
C ALA A 109 -2.55 7.13 -6.50
N LEU A 110 -1.48 7.43 -7.26
CA LEU A 110 -0.46 8.39 -6.84
C LEU A 110 -1.01 9.81 -6.75
N LYS A 111 -1.74 10.24 -7.79
CA LYS A 111 -2.36 11.56 -7.80
C LYS A 111 -3.29 11.74 -6.61
N ALA A 112 -4.09 10.72 -6.28
CA ALA A 112 -5.02 10.78 -5.17
C ALA A 112 -4.34 10.94 -3.80
N ILE A 113 -3.17 10.32 -3.56
CA ILE A 113 -2.43 10.52 -2.30
C ILE A 113 -1.58 11.80 -2.27
N ASP A 114 -1.19 12.33 -3.43
CA ASP A 114 -0.43 13.59 -3.53
C ASP A 114 -1.32 14.82 -3.33
N GLU A 115 -2.58 14.78 -3.78
CA GLU A 115 -3.56 15.86 -3.58
C GLU A 115 -3.94 16.09 -2.10
N LEU A 116 -3.47 15.23 -1.20
CA LEU A 116 -3.78 15.25 0.23
C LEU A 116 -2.67 15.92 1.06
N ILE A 117 -1.62 16.44 0.40
CA ILE A 117 -0.63 17.30 1.01
C ILE A 117 -1.10 18.76 0.85
N ASP A 118 -1.56 19.37 1.95
CA ASP A 118 -1.86 20.82 2.06
C ASP A 118 -0.61 21.70 1.87
#